data_AF-A0A532URT2-F1
#
_entry.id   AF-A0A532URT2-F1
#
_cell.length_a   1.000
_cell.length_b   1.000
_cell.length_c   1.000
_cell.angle_alpha   90.00
_cell.angle_beta   90.00
_cell.angle_gamma   90.00
#
_symmetry.space_group_name_H-M   'P 1'
#
loop_
_entity.id
_entity.type
_entity.pdbx_description
1 polymer ?
#
loop_
_entity_poly.entity_id
_entity_poly.type
_entity_poly.pdbx_seq_one_letter_code
_entity_poly.pdbx_strand_id
1 'polypeptide(L)' 'MSTEFHNNAESFPELMTETELVEFLRLPAVSKSGDYSNVVANLKRMRDLPCIHICRQALYPRESIRRWIAEQTEKENGR' A
#
# COMPACT_ATOMS: atom_id res chain seq x y z
N MET A 1 -3.78 31.04 11.37
CA MET A 1 -3.90 30.06 10.27
C MET A 1 -2.60 29.27 10.23
N SER A 2 -2.72 27.94 10.12
CA SER A 2 -1.65 26.97 9.89
C SER A 2 -0.77 26.66 11.11
N THR A 3 -0.64 25.45 11.63
CA THR A 3 -1.21 24.13 11.28
C THR A 3 -0.99 23.30 12.54
N GLU A 4 -2.05 22.73 13.11
CA GLU A 4 -1.95 21.84 14.26
C GLU A 4 -1.17 20.59 13.83
N PHE A 5 0.07 20.46 14.30
CA PHE A 5 0.81 19.21 14.22
C PHE A 5 0.16 18.23 15.19
N HIS A 6 -0.90 17.56 14.73
CA HIS A 6 -1.36 16.34 15.38
C HIS A 6 -0.23 15.31 15.26
N ASN A 7 0.50 15.14 16.37
CA ASN A 7 1.29 13.95 16.63
C ASN A 7 0.35 12.73 16.57
N ASN A 8 0.19 12.14 15.40
CA ASN A 8 -0.39 10.81 15.24
C ASN A 8 0.76 9.83 15.09
N ALA A 9 1.02 9.04 16.13
CA ALA A 9 1.89 7.88 16.10
C ALA A 9 1.35 6.73 15.19
N GLU A 10 0.40 7.04 14.31
CA GLU A 10 -0.47 6.13 13.55
C GLU A 10 -0.67 6.66 12.10
N SER A 11 0.35 7.28 11.49
CA SER A 11 0.28 7.69 10.08
C SER A 11 1.47 7.16 9.31
N PHE A 12 1.19 6.23 8.40
CA PHE A 12 2.11 5.85 7.34
C PHE A 12 2.47 7.08 6.48
N PRO A 13 3.73 7.19 6.01
CA PRO A 13 4.14 8.31 5.18
C PRO A 13 3.34 8.37 3.88
N GLU A 14 3.37 9.53 3.23
CA GLU A 14 2.70 9.70 1.93
C GLU A 14 3.31 8.85 0.84
N LEU A 15 4.62 8.59 0.92
CA LEU A 15 5.33 7.64 0.09
C LEU A 15 5.82 6.50 0.98
N MET A 16 5.22 5.33 0.82
CA MET A 16 5.56 4.16 1.60
C MET A 16 6.61 3.31 0.88
N THR A 17 7.50 2.71 1.65
CA THR A 17 8.35 1.61 1.20
C THR A 17 7.55 0.30 1.10
N GLU A 18 8.19 -0.76 0.59
CA GLU A 18 7.53 -2.07 0.52
C GLU A 18 7.17 -2.61 1.92
N THR A 19 8.05 -2.46 2.90
CA THR A 19 7.78 -2.87 4.29
C THR A 19 6.58 -2.13 4.87
N GLU A 20 6.49 -0.82 4.64
CA GLU A 20 5.37 -0.01 5.12
C GLU A 20 4.07 -0.35 4.39
N LEU A 21 4.12 -0.67 3.10
CA LEU A 21 2.97 -1.15 2.35
C LEU A 21 2.46 -2.48 2.91
N VAL A 22 3.36 -3.41 3.23
CA VAL A 22 3.03 -4.73 3.80
C VAL A 22 2.27 -4.56 5.12
N GLU A 23 2.74 -3.67 5.98
CA GLU A 23 2.09 -3.31 7.24
C GLU A 23 0.75 -2.58 7.00
N PHE A 24 0.72 -1.65 6.06
CA PHE A 24 -0.49 -0.89 5.69
C PHE A 24 -1.62 -1.79 5.20
N LEU A 25 -1.30 -2.78 4.36
CA LEU A 25 -2.24 -3.78 3.85
C LEU A 25 -2.52 -4.91 4.85
N ARG A 26 -1.87 -4.91 6.00
CA ARG A 26 -1.93 -5.96 7.03
C ARG A 26 -1.66 -7.36 6.45
N LEU A 27 -0.77 -7.46 5.47
CA LEU A 27 -0.41 -8.73 4.82
C LEU A 27 0.03 -9.81 5.83
N PRO A 28 0.76 -9.49 6.91
CA PRO A 28 1.11 -10.50 7.92
C PRO A 28 -0.10 -11.10 8.66
N ALA A 29 -1.19 -10.34 8.78
CA ALA A 29 -2.41 -10.81 9.43
C ALA A 29 -3.30 -11.63 8.48
N VAL A 30 -3.26 -11.36 7.17
CA VAL A 30 -4.11 -12.03 6.18
C VAL A 30 -3.41 -13.13 5.38
N SER A 31 -2.08 -13.11 5.32
CA SER A 31 -1.26 -14.04 4.56
C SER A 31 -0.25 -14.74 5.47
N LYS A 32 -0.28 -16.08 5.49
CA LYS A 32 0.74 -16.90 6.16
C LYS A 32 2.03 -17.04 5.33
N SER A 33 2.19 -16.24 4.28
CA SER A 33 3.38 -16.31 3.42
C SER A 33 4.60 -15.81 4.20
N GLY A 34 5.67 -16.61 4.20
CA GLY A 34 6.96 -16.21 4.78
C GLY A 34 7.70 -15.14 3.97
N ASP A 35 7.23 -14.84 2.75
CA ASP A 35 7.85 -13.88 1.84
C ASP A 35 6.80 -12.90 1.29
N TYR A 36 6.69 -11.74 1.94
CA TYR A 36 5.75 -10.69 1.55
C TYR A 36 6.15 -9.99 0.25
N SER A 37 7.43 -10.03 -0.13
CA SER A 37 7.92 -9.45 -1.39
C SER A 37 7.27 -10.16 -2.60
N ASN A 38 7.09 -11.48 -2.51
CA ASN A 38 6.36 -12.24 -3.54
C ASN A 38 4.88 -11.85 -3.60
N VAL A 39 4.25 -11.58 -2.45
CA VAL A 39 2.86 -11.12 -2.40
C VAL A 39 2.73 -9.76 -3.08
N VAL A 40 3.63 -8.81 -2.77
CA VAL A 40 3.64 -7.48 -3.38
C VAL A 40 3.93 -7.56 -4.88
N ALA A 41 4.89 -8.39 -5.31
CA ALA A 41 5.15 -8.62 -6.73
C ALA A 41 3.94 -9.23 -7.46
N ASN A 42 3.23 -10.15 -6.80
CA ASN A 42 2.00 -10.72 -7.35
C ASN A 42 0.88 -9.67 -7.44
N LEU A 43 0.73 -8.81 -6.43
CA LEU A 43 -0.24 -7.70 -6.46
C LEU A 43 0.08 -6.71 -7.59
N LYS A 44 1.35 -6.40 -7.82
CA LYS A 44 1.80 -5.58 -8.96
C LYS A 44 1.40 -6.22 -10.30
N ARG A 45 1.62 -7.53 -10.47
CA ARG A 45 1.36 -8.23 -11.74
C ARG A 45 -0.11 -8.54 -11.99
N MET A 46 -0.85 -8.93 -10.95
CA MET A 46 -2.21 -9.47 -11.09
C MET A 46 -3.32 -8.45 -10.83
N ARG A 47 -2.97 -7.33 -10.18
CA ARG A 47 -3.95 -6.32 -9.73
C ARG A 47 -3.52 -4.89 -10.04
N ASP A 48 -2.44 -4.70 -10.79
CA ASP A 48 -1.91 -3.37 -11.17
C ASP A 48 -1.68 -2.45 -9.97
N LEU A 49 -1.02 -2.97 -8.93
CA LEU A 49 -0.69 -2.20 -7.73
C LEU A 49 0.13 -0.95 -8.09
N PRO A 50 -0.33 0.27 -7.72
CA PRO A 50 0.32 1.50 -8.10
C PRO A 50 1.65 1.66 -7.36
N CYS A 51 2.73 1.89 -8.11
CA CYS A 51 4.05 2.17 -7.57
C CYS A 51 4.78 3.20 -8.43
N ILE A 52 5.67 3.97 -7.80
CA ILE A 52 6.58 4.91 -8.46
C ILE A 52 8.01 4.49 -8.20
N HIS A 53 8.91 4.73 -9.15
CA HIS A 53 10.33 4.41 -8.98
C HIS A 53 11.11 5.71 -8.77
N ILE A 54 11.61 5.91 -7.54
CA ILE A 54 12.47 7.05 -7.18
C ILE A 54 13.84 6.49 -6.81
N CYS A 55 14.91 7.00 -7.41
CA CYS A 55 16.28 6.56 -7.12
C CYS A 55 16.50 5.03 -7.22
N ARG A 56 15.84 4.37 -8.19
CA ARG A 56 15.82 2.89 -8.38
C ARG A 56 15.09 2.09 -7.30
N GLN A 57 14.43 2.75 -6.36
CA GLN A 57 13.59 2.11 -5.35
C GLN A 57 12.11 2.28 -5.69
N ALA A 58 11.34 1.19 -5.58
CA ALA A 58 9.88 1.25 -5.70
C ALA A 58 9.28 1.83 -4.41
N LEU A 59 8.47 2.87 -4.57
CA LEU A 59 7.71 3.51 -3.51
C LEU A 59 6.23 3.49 -3.86
N TYR A 60 5.40 3.52 -2.83
CA TYR A 60 3.96 3.34 -2.92
C TYR A 60 3.26 4.58 -2.36
N PRO A 61 2.71 5.44 -3.23
CA PRO A 61 1.97 6.61 -2.76
C PRO A 61 0.70 6.19 -2.04
N ARG A 62 0.53 6.63 -0.79
CA ARG A 62 -0.59 6.25 0.08
C ARG A 62 -1.95 6.56 -0.51
N GLU A 63 -2.12 7.74 -1.10
CA GLU A 63 -3.32 8.14 -1.84
C GLU A 63 -3.65 7.16 -2.97
N SER A 64 -2.65 6.82 -3.79
CA SER A 64 -2.84 5.90 -4.92
C SER A 64 -3.22 4.50 -4.44
N ILE A 65 -2.58 4.00 -3.37
CA ILE A 65 -2.92 2.71 -2.78
C ILE A 65 -4.34 2.71 -2.22
N ARG A 66 -4.78 3.79 -1.56
CA ARG A 66 -6.17 3.90 -1.06
C ARG A 66 -7.20 3.87 -2.18
N ARG A 67 -6.96 4.62 -3.27
CA ARG A 67 -7.84 4.60 -4.44
C ARG A 67 -7.89 3.21 -5.06
N TRP A 68 -6.73 2.58 -5.21
CA TRP A 68 -6.62 1.22 -5.71
C TRP A 68 -7.41 0.23 -4.84
N ILE A 69 -7.35 0.30 -3.51
CA ILE A 69 -8.15 -0.56 -2.61
C ILE A 69 -9.65 -0.38 -2.87
N ALA A 70 -10.11 0.87 -3.03
CA ALA A 70 -11.51 1.15 -3.32
C ALA A 70 -11.93 0.53 -4.67
N GLU A 71 -11.13 0.71 -5.71
CA GLU A 71 -11.38 0.14 -7.04
C GLU A 71 -11.40 -1.40 -7.02
N GLN A 72 -10.48 -2.04 -6.27
CA GLN A 72 -10.49 -3.50 -6.10
C GLN A 72 -11.73 -3.97 -5.35
N THR A 73 -12.16 -3.21 -4.34
CA THR A 73 -13.38 -3.53 -3.57
C THR A 73 -14.62 -3.45 -4.44
N GLU A 74 -14.72 -2.43 -5.29
CA GLU A 74 -15.81 -2.28 -6.26
C GLU A 74 -15.83 -3.42 -7.29
N LYS A 75 -14.65 -3.84 -7.79
CA LYS A 75 -14.53 -4.98 -8.71
C LYS A 75 -14.96 -6.31 -8.09
N GLU A 76 -14.69 -6.52 -6.80
CA GLU A 76 -15.12 -7.74 -6.10
C GLU A 76 -16.60 -7.68 -5.69
N ASN A 77 -17.14 -6.50 -5.34
CA ASN A 77 -18.57 -6.34 -5.01
C ASN A 77 -19.49 -6.35 -6.25
N GLY A 78 -18.96 -6.12 -7.44
CA GLY A 78 -19.70 -6.22 -8.71
C GLY A 78 -19.75 -7.62 -9.31
N ARG A 79 -19.21 -8.65 -8.63
CA ARG A 79 -19.34 -10.07 -8.98
C ARG A 79 -20.53 -10.72 -8.28
#